data_AF-A0A0V0XXM0-F1
#
_entry.id   AF-A0A0V0XXM0-F1
#
_cell.length_a   1.000
_cell.length_b   1.000
_cell.length_c   1.000
_cell.angle_alpha   90.00
_cell.angle_beta   90.00
_cell.angle_gamma   90.00
#
_symmetry.space_group_name_H-M   'P 1'
#
loop_
_entity.id
_entity.type
_entity.pdbx_description
1 polymer ?
#
loop_
_entity_poly.entity_id
_entity_poly.type
_entity_poly.pdbx_seq_one_letter_code
_entity_poly.pdbx_strand_id
1 'polypeptide(L)'
;LKEMADSHSATSEYAHKLWTILNHLASAKLPATLQNISLNMDKTFRWTAEETKARLDDSVSSKLLNCVFDKDIEQHIYQVPIATDETVREHDWYCFECHAAGQLYPCTKCFRVYHSSCISAELRANPAVLLCNACQEIEKEPPCNLETLSPCLSKILQSAEKMANGQFGTLPHPQSGVSDEQYRMLIANHIDLDLIDRKIRNMQYLNPTDFFNDFQLLRHNVFIVFGRDSAMAKLATDLLKEVDTQVKTLQSIMPRRFAARFSEKEKQRKGQFKMFRKPVHSGSDNYLQNEKDVGTNGCSCDENYRVAVTDLNNYYRDLFYVELEKMAVEEMYEV
;
A
#
# COMPACT_ATOMS: atom_id res chain seq x y z
N LEU A 1 -2.64 -24.61 -9.71
CA LEU A 1 -3.39 -23.90 -8.65
C LEU A 1 -2.49 -22.75 -8.24
N LYS A 2 -2.90 -21.48 -8.42
CA LYS A 2 -2.13 -20.38 -7.81
C LYS A 2 -2.21 -20.60 -6.30
N GLU A 3 -1.06 -20.62 -5.64
CA GLU A 3 -0.96 -20.87 -4.20
C GLU A 3 -1.89 -19.90 -3.46
N MET A 4 -2.55 -20.38 -2.40
CA MET A 4 -3.25 -19.50 -1.47
C MET A 4 -2.23 -18.46 -1.00
N ALA A 5 -2.60 -17.18 -0.91
CA ALA A 5 -1.70 -16.22 -0.26
C ALA A 5 -1.33 -16.77 1.12
N ASP A 6 -0.05 -16.68 1.51
CA ASP A 6 0.45 -17.14 2.80
C ASP A 6 -0.58 -16.83 3.88
N SER A 7 -1.13 -17.86 4.54
CA SER A 7 -2.19 -17.67 5.51
C SER A 7 -1.62 -16.94 6.71
N HIS A 8 -1.91 -15.65 6.81
CA HIS A 8 -1.46 -14.82 7.92
C HIS A 8 -2.53 -14.87 9.02
N SER A 9 -2.20 -15.46 10.18
CA SER A 9 -3.16 -15.60 11.29
C SER A 9 -3.08 -14.46 12.30
N ALA A 10 -1.93 -13.79 12.41
CA ALA A 10 -1.73 -12.72 13.39
C ALA A 10 -2.54 -11.46 13.01
N THR A 11 -3.34 -10.95 13.95
CA THR A 11 -4.00 -9.65 13.75
C THR A 11 -3.01 -8.52 14.07
N SER A 12 -3.19 -7.36 13.45
CA SER A 12 -2.35 -6.18 13.74
C SER A 12 -2.44 -5.75 15.21
N GLU A 13 -3.63 -5.87 15.82
CA GLU A 13 -3.84 -5.62 17.25
C GLU A 13 -2.94 -6.50 18.12
N TYR A 14 -2.82 -7.78 17.79
CA TYR A 14 -1.98 -8.72 18.55
C TYR A 14 -0.50 -8.42 18.37
N ALA A 15 -0.09 -8.10 17.14
CA ALA A 15 1.27 -7.66 16.85
C ALA A 15 1.65 -6.41 17.67
N HIS A 16 0.76 -5.41 17.74
CA HIS A 16 0.98 -4.18 18.50
C HIS A 16 1.21 -4.44 19.99
N LYS A 17 0.37 -5.30 20.59
CA LYS A 17 0.50 -5.66 22.01
C LYS A 17 1.82 -6.38 22.29
N LEU A 18 2.20 -7.32 21.43
CA LEU A 18 3.47 -8.04 21.54
C LEU A 18 4.66 -7.10 21.39
N TRP A 19 4.68 -6.24 20.37
CA TRP A 19 5.74 -5.25 20.18
C TRP A 19 5.87 -4.28 21.35
N THR A 20 4.74 -3.87 21.95
CA THR A 20 4.75 -3.02 23.14
C THR A 20 5.49 -3.69 24.29
N ILE A 21 5.20 -4.97 24.57
CA ILE A 21 5.90 -5.71 25.63
C ILE A 21 7.36 -5.98 25.28
N LEU A 22 7.68 -6.31 24.02
CA LEU A 22 9.07 -6.52 23.59
C LEU A 22 9.91 -5.25 23.73
N ASN A 23 9.37 -4.10 23.32
CA ASN A 23 10.02 -2.80 23.48
C ASN A 23 10.21 -2.45 24.97
N HIS A 24 9.22 -2.76 25.81
CA HIS A 24 9.35 -2.59 27.25
C HIS A 24 10.46 -3.46 27.84
N LEU A 25 10.50 -4.75 27.52
CA LEU A 25 11.54 -5.68 27.99
C LEU A 25 12.93 -5.26 27.52
N ALA A 26 13.06 -4.84 26.26
CA ALA A 26 14.31 -4.29 25.71
C ALA A 26 14.77 -3.05 26.48
N SER A 27 13.86 -2.11 26.77
CA SER A 27 14.17 -0.90 27.55
C SER A 27 14.61 -1.21 28.98
N ALA A 28 14.05 -2.27 29.57
CA ALA A 28 14.39 -2.76 30.90
C ALA A 28 15.64 -3.66 30.90
N LYS A 29 16.25 -3.92 29.73
CA LYS A 29 17.38 -4.85 29.55
C LYS A 29 17.08 -6.27 30.04
N LEU A 30 15.83 -6.71 29.90
CA LEU A 30 15.39 -8.06 30.24
C LEU A 30 15.27 -8.91 28.98
N PRO A 31 15.63 -10.21 29.03
CA PRO A 31 15.51 -11.08 27.87
C PRO A 31 14.03 -11.35 27.54
N ALA A 32 13.70 -11.26 26.25
CA ALA A 32 12.35 -11.47 25.73
C ALA A 32 12.00 -12.96 25.61
N THR A 33 12.07 -13.69 26.72
CA THR A 33 11.72 -15.12 26.79
C THR A 33 10.20 -15.31 26.87
N LEU A 34 9.70 -16.50 26.52
CA LEU A 34 8.27 -16.82 26.64
C LEU A 34 7.72 -16.53 28.04
N GLN A 35 8.50 -16.83 29.09
CA GLN A 35 8.11 -16.59 30.48
C GLN A 35 7.98 -15.10 30.79
N ASN A 36 8.98 -14.30 30.43
CA ASN A 36 8.97 -12.85 30.68
C ASN A 36 7.86 -12.15 29.89
N ILE A 37 7.65 -12.56 28.64
CA ILE A 37 6.56 -12.03 27.81
C ILE A 37 5.22 -12.40 28.43
N SER A 38 4.98 -13.67 28.76
CA SER A 38 3.71 -14.13 29.35
C SER A 38 3.36 -13.39 30.64
N LEU A 39 4.34 -13.17 31.52
CA LEU A 39 4.14 -12.41 32.76
C LEU A 39 3.70 -10.96 32.50
N ASN A 40 4.30 -10.29 31.51
CA ASN A 40 3.98 -8.91 31.17
C ASN A 40 2.68 -8.78 30.36
N MET A 41 2.39 -9.76 29.52
CA MET A 41 1.14 -9.85 28.75
C MET A 41 -0.06 -10.10 29.66
N ASP A 42 0.04 -10.98 30.65
CA ASP A 42 -1.02 -11.17 31.65
C ASP A 42 -1.27 -9.88 32.46
N LYS A 43 -0.20 -9.25 32.97
CA LYS A 43 -0.32 -8.02 33.77
C LYS A 43 -0.95 -6.86 32.99
N THR A 44 -0.55 -6.68 31.74
CA THR A 44 -0.91 -5.49 30.92
C THR A 44 -2.19 -5.72 30.12
N PHE A 45 -2.32 -6.90 29.50
CA PHE A 45 -3.37 -7.20 28.52
C PHE A 45 -4.24 -8.41 28.90
N ARG A 46 -4.02 -9.03 30.07
CA ARG A 46 -4.79 -10.17 30.59
C ARG A 46 -4.78 -11.40 29.68
N TRP A 47 -3.68 -11.62 28.95
CA TRP A 47 -3.49 -12.86 28.19
C TRP A 47 -2.95 -13.96 29.08
N THR A 48 -3.55 -15.14 28.98
CA THR A 48 -3.00 -16.36 29.57
C THR A 48 -1.67 -16.73 28.94
N ALA A 49 -0.91 -17.64 29.59
CA ALA A 49 0.34 -18.14 29.04
C ALA A 49 0.10 -18.91 27.72
N GLU A 50 -0.99 -19.67 27.65
CA GLU A 50 -1.40 -20.42 26.46
C GLU A 50 -1.75 -19.47 25.31
N GLU A 51 -2.56 -18.44 25.56
CA GLU A 51 -2.87 -17.42 24.55
C GLU A 51 -1.62 -16.68 24.10
N THR A 52 -0.77 -16.27 25.03
CA THR A 52 0.48 -15.58 24.71
C THR A 52 1.36 -16.43 23.80
N LYS A 53 1.52 -17.72 24.12
CA LYS A 53 2.28 -18.65 23.29
C LYS A 53 1.67 -18.78 21.89
N ALA A 54 0.36 -19.00 21.79
CA ALA A 54 -0.31 -19.11 20.49
C ALA A 54 -0.10 -17.87 19.62
N ARG A 55 -0.17 -16.67 20.21
CA ARG A 55 0.01 -15.40 19.48
C ARG A 55 1.45 -15.10 19.12
N LEU A 56 2.41 -15.55 19.91
CA LEU A 56 3.82 -15.52 19.53
C LEU A 56 4.07 -16.46 18.35
N ASP A 57 3.57 -17.69 18.42
CA ASP A 57 3.72 -18.69 17.36
C ASP A 57 3.07 -18.17 16.04
N ASP A 58 1.86 -17.60 16.10
CA ASP A 58 1.19 -16.93 14.97
C ASP A 58 2.01 -15.76 14.40
N SER A 59 2.61 -14.94 15.27
CA SER A 59 3.38 -13.77 14.85
C SER A 59 4.71 -14.16 14.21
N VAL A 60 5.31 -15.26 14.66
CA VAL A 60 6.53 -15.84 14.07
C VAL A 60 6.22 -16.45 12.70
N SER A 61 5.16 -17.24 12.57
CA SER A 61 4.76 -17.79 11.26
C SER A 61 4.41 -16.69 10.27
N SER A 62 3.87 -15.58 10.78
CA SER A 62 3.52 -14.38 10.04
C SER A 62 4.69 -13.44 9.76
N LYS A 63 5.93 -13.77 10.17
CA LYS A 63 7.13 -12.92 10.02
C LYS A 63 6.99 -11.53 10.66
N LEU A 64 6.08 -11.37 11.63
CA LEU A 64 5.93 -10.17 12.47
C LEU A 64 6.86 -10.21 13.69
N LEU A 65 7.38 -11.39 14.03
CA LEU A 65 8.38 -11.64 15.05
C LEU A 65 9.41 -12.66 14.56
N ASN A 66 10.63 -12.55 15.07
CA ASN A 66 11.63 -13.60 14.99
C ASN A 66 11.70 -14.33 16.33
N CYS A 67 11.91 -15.65 16.29
CA CYS A 67 12.23 -16.46 17.46
C CYS A 67 13.62 -17.05 17.26
N VAL A 68 14.56 -16.66 18.12
CA VAL A 68 15.99 -17.01 17.99
C VAL A 68 16.46 -17.67 19.27
N PHE A 69 17.27 -18.73 19.14
CA PHE A 69 17.91 -19.34 20.30
C PHE A 69 19.11 -18.50 20.75
N ASP A 70 19.02 -17.98 21.97
CA ASP A 70 20.09 -17.24 22.62
C ASP A 70 20.99 -18.21 23.39
N LYS A 71 22.28 -18.22 23.03
CA LYS A 71 23.28 -19.13 23.61
C LYS A 71 23.73 -18.73 25.01
N ASP A 72 23.64 -17.46 25.37
CA ASP A 72 24.15 -16.96 26.64
C ASP A 72 23.21 -17.33 27.80
N ILE A 73 21.91 -17.41 27.50
CA ILE A 73 20.87 -17.79 28.47
C ILE A 73 20.22 -19.16 28.18
N GLU A 74 20.69 -19.87 27.16
CA GLU A 74 20.21 -21.18 26.70
C GLU A 74 18.67 -21.25 26.50
N GLN A 75 18.07 -20.18 25.99
CA GLN A 75 16.63 -20.05 25.80
C GLN A 75 16.27 -19.37 24.48
N HIS A 76 15.05 -19.62 24.00
CA HIS A 76 14.51 -18.88 22.86
C HIS A 76 14.04 -17.49 23.30
N ILE A 77 14.43 -16.48 22.51
CA ILE A 77 14.01 -15.08 22.67
C ILE A 77 13.25 -14.61 21.44
N TYR A 78 12.28 -13.74 21.67
CA TYR A 78 11.48 -13.12 20.62
C TYR A 78 11.98 -11.72 20.32
N GLN A 79 12.06 -11.37 19.05
CA GLN A 79 12.58 -10.07 18.60
C GLN A 79 11.69 -9.50 17.50
N VAL A 80 11.57 -8.17 17.48
CA VAL A 80 10.97 -7.47 16.33
C VAL A 80 11.98 -7.55 15.16
N PRO A 81 11.58 -8.04 13.98
CA PRO A 81 12.43 -8.04 12.79
C PRO A 81 12.87 -6.64 12.40
N ILE A 82 14.00 -6.55 11.71
CA ILE A 82 14.48 -5.34 11.04
C ILE A 82 14.03 -5.45 9.57
N ALA A 83 13.36 -4.45 9.00
CA ALA A 83 12.98 -4.50 7.59
C ALA A 83 14.25 -4.43 6.78
N THR A 84 14.32 -5.35 5.85
CA THR A 84 15.16 -5.23 4.68
C THR A 84 14.34 -4.66 3.52
N ASP A 85 15.01 -4.23 2.46
CA ASP A 85 14.33 -3.81 1.22
C ASP A 85 13.46 -4.93 0.59
N GLU A 86 13.63 -6.18 1.04
CA GLU A 86 12.83 -7.35 0.67
C GLU A 86 11.45 -7.38 1.35
N THR A 87 11.13 -6.41 2.20
CA THR A 87 9.82 -6.29 2.87
C THR A 87 8.70 -5.78 1.94
N VAL A 88 9.01 -5.43 0.69
CA VAL A 88 7.99 -5.09 -0.31
C VAL A 88 7.21 -6.35 -0.68
N ARG A 89 5.93 -6.37 -0.30
CA ARG A 89 5.05 -7.53 -0.53
C ARG A 89 4.25 -7.37 -1.81
N GLU A 90 4.08 -8.48 -2.53
CA GLU A 90 3.19 -8.54 -3.70
C GLU A 90 1.72 -8.34 -3.29
N HIS A 91 1.31 -8.92 -2.15
CA HIS A 91 -0.06 -8.90 -1.64
C HIS A 91 -0.14 -8.50 -0.17
N ASP A 92 -1.29 -7.95 0.21
CA ASP A 92 -1.62 -7.63 1.60
C ASP A 92 -1.86 -8.88 2.45
N TRP A 93 -1.68 -8.73 3.76
CA TRP A 93 -1.99 -9.76 4.76
C TRP A 93 -3.35 -9.59 5.40
N TYR A 94 -4.01 -8.46 5.13
CA TYR A 94 -5.30 -8.13 5.69
C TYR A 94 -6.34 -8.03 4.57
N CYS A 95 -7.52 -8.61 4.79
CA CYS A 95 -8.61 -8.52 3.84
C CYS A 95 -8.97 -7.06 3.57
N PHE A 96 -9.07 -6.67 2.30
CA PHE A 96 -9.34 -5.28 1.94
C PHE A 96 -10.74 -4.80 2.37
N GLU A 97 -11.68 -5.73 2.57
CA GLU A 97 -13.06 -5.45 2.98
C GLU A 97 -13.22 -5.35 4.50
N CYS A 98 -12.76 -6.37 5.24
CA CYS A 98 -12.98 -6.45 6.69
C CYS A 98 -11.76 -6.05 7.53
N HIS A 99 -10.60 -5.87 6.89
CA HIS A 99 -9.32 -5.47 7.50
C HIS A 99 -8.73 -6.50 8.48
N ALA A 100 -9.27 -7.72 8.51
CA ALA A 100 -8.78 -8.80 9.36
C ALA A 100 -7.84 -9.75 8.59
N ALA A 101 -6.96 -10.40 9.35
CA ALA A 101 -6.09 -11.47 8.86
C ALA A 101 -6.88 -12.77 8.65
N GLY A 102 -6.23 -13.82 8.14
CA GLY A 102 -6.76 -15.17 8.04
C GLY A 102 -6.47 -15.82 6.68
N GLN A 103 -7.39 -16.68 6.23
CA GLN A 103 -7.29 -17.33 4.92
C GLN A 103 -7.81 -16.40 3.82
N LEU A 104 -6.90 -15.92 2.98
CA LEU A 104 -7.15 -14.84 2.03
C LEU A 104 -6.87 -15.27 0.58
N TYR A 105 -7.66 -14.71 -0.33
CA TYR A 105 -7.56 -14.94 -1.76
C TYR A 105 -7.01 -13.69 -2.43
N PRO A 106 -5.85 -13.77 -3.11
CA PRO A 106 -5.23 -12.62 -3.73
C PRO A 106 -5.91 -12.23 -5.03
N CYS A 107 -6.03 -10.92 -5.28
CA CYS A 107 -6.38 -10.41 -6.59
C CYS A 107 -5.25 -10.71 -7.59
N THR A 108 -5.63 -11.09 -8.81
CA THR A 108 -4.67 -11.40 -9.87
C THR A 108 -4.02 -10.16 -10.52
N LYS A 109 -4.53 -8.95 -10.25
CA LYS A 109 -4.06 -7.69 -10.88
C LYS A 109 -3.59 -6.60 -9.93
N CYS A 110 -3.70 -6.80 -8.61
CA CYS A 110 -3.20 -5.85 -7.62
C CYS A 110 -2.90 -6.55 -6.29
N PHE A 111 -2.36 -5.81 -5.33
CA PHE A 111 -1.95 -6.31 -4.02
C PHE A 111 -3.11 -6.69 -3.08
N ARG A 112 -4.37 -6.34 -3.41
CA ARG A 112 -5.51 -6.57 -2.51
C ARG A 112 -5.82 -8.05 -2.36
N VAL A 113 -6.19 -8.44 -1.15
CA VAL A 113 -6.63 -9.80 -0.80
C VAL A 113 -7.97 -9.77 -0.09
N TYR A 114 -8.71 -10.89 -0.13
CA TYR A 114 -10.05 -10.96 0.48
C TYR A 114 -10.34 -12.32 1.11
N HIS A 115 -11.11 -12.33 2.21
CA HIS A 115 -11.75 -13.57 2.64
C HIS A 115 -12.80 -14.02 1.62
N SER A 116 -13.03 -15.33 1.56
CA SER A 116 -14.09 -15.89 0.70
C SER A 116 -15.46 -15.29 1.02
N SER A 117 -15.78 -15.07 2.30
CA SER A 117 -17.03 -14.44 2.74
C SER A 117 -17.14 -12.96 2.37
N CYS A 118 -16.02 -12.26 2.19
CA CYS A 118 -15.96 -10.81 1.93
C CYS A 118 -16.07 -10.43 0.44
N ILE A 119 -16.04 -11.38 -0.48
CA ILE A 119 -16.25 -11.15 -1.92
C ILE A 119 -17.65 -11.59 -2.34
N SER A 120 -18.17 -11.05 -3.45
CA SER A 120 -19.50 -11.42 -3.96
C SER A 120 -19.57 -12.89 -4.38
N ALA A 121 -20.78 -13.46 -4.45
CA ALA A 121 -20.96 -14.87 -4.83
C ALA A 121 -20.39 -15.18 -6.23
N GLU A 122 -20.50 -14.23 -7.16
CA GLU A 122 -19.95 -14.32 -8.52
C GLU A 122 -18.42 -14.46 -8.48
N LEU A 123 -17.76 -13.72 -7.59
CA LEU A 123 -16.31 -13.77 -7.44
C LEU A 123 -15.82 -15.04 -6.73
N ARG A 124 -16.65 -15.63 -5.85
CA ARG A 124 -16.33 -16.89 -5.17
C ARG A 124 -16.33 -18.11 -6.10
N ALA A 125 -17.05 -18.05 -7.22
CA ALA A 125 -17.19 -19.19 -8.12
C ALA A 125 -15.86 -19.63 -8.76
N ASN A 126 -14.85 -18.74 -8.82
CA ASN A 126 -13.50 -19.08 -9.27
C ASN A 126 -12.41 -18.30 -8.50
N PRO A 127 -12.07 -18.73 -7.26
CA PRO A 127 -11.13 -18.01 -6.39
C PRO A 127 -9.71 -17.93 -6.96
N ALA A 128 -9.32 -18.89 -7.81
CA ALA A 128 -7.99 -18.96 -8.42
C ALA A 128 -7.73 -17.84 -9.44
N VAL A 129 -8.79 -17.14 -9.88
CA VAL A 129 -8.72 -16.04 -10.86
C VAL A 129 -9.41 -14.79 -10.32
N LEU A 130 -9.37 -14.59 -8.99
CA LEU A 130 -10.04 -13.46 -8.37
C LEU A 130 -9.58 -12.14 -9.02
N LEU A 131 -10.55 -11.39 -9.56
CA LEU A 131 -10.39 -10.03 -10.03
C LEU A 131 -11.25 -9.14 -9.14
N CYS A 132 -10.62 -8.38 -8.24
CA CYS A 132 -11.35 -7.61 -7.24
C CYS A 132 -12.20 -6.49 -7.86
N ASN A 133 -13.23 -6.03 -7.13
CA ASN A 133 -14.14 -4.97 -7.57
C ASN A 133 -13.40 -3.70 -7.98
N ALA A 134 -12.43 -3.25 -7.17
CA ALA A 134 -11.61 -2.08 -7.50
C ALA A 134 -10.91 -2.19 -8.86
N CYS A 135 -10.34 -3.37 -9.18
CA CYS A 135 -9.73 -3.60 -10.50
C CYS A 135 -10.77 -3.66 -11.62
N GLN A 136 -11.94 -4.23 -11.37
CA GLN A 136 -13.02 -4.24 -12.36
C GLN A 136 -13.55 -2.83 -12.64
N GLU A 137 -13.70 -2.00 -11.62
CA GLU A 137 -14.19 -0.63 -11.74
C GLU A 137 -13.19 0.25 -12.50
N ILE A 138 -11.89 0.17 -12.17
CA ILE A 138 -10.84 0.86 -12.93
C ILE A 138 -10.89 0.46 -14.41
N GLU A 139 -11.09 -0.83 -14.72
CA GLU A 139 -11.11 -1.29 -16.11
C GLU A 139 -12.37 -0.88 -16.88
N LYS A 140 -13.48 -0.68 -16.18
CA LYS A 140 -14.74 -0.20 -16.76
C LYS A 140 -14.72 1.31 -16.98
N GLU A 141 -14.03 2.08 -16.13
CA GLU A 141 -13.99 3.53 -16.23
C GLU A 141 -12.94 4.00 -17.27
N PRO A 142 -13.34 4.73 -18.32
CA PRO A 142 -12.40 5.22 -19.33
C PRO A 142 -11.45 6.27 -18.72
N PRO A 143 -10.23 6.39 -19.25
CA PRO A 143 -9.30 7.42 -18.81
C PRO A 143 -9.74 8.80 -19.31
N CYS A 144 -9.37 9.83 -18.56
CA CYS A 144 -9.75 11.22 -18.76
C CYS A 144 -8.59 12.06 -19.32
N ASN A 145 -8.90 13.26 -19.83
CA ASN A 145 -7.87 14.28 -20.04
C ASN A 145 -7.25 14.70 -18.70
N LEU A 146 -5.95 14.43 -18.51
CA LEU A 146 -5.26 14.59 -17.23
C LEU A 146 -5.10 16.06 -16.81
N GLU A 147 -4.89 16.96 -17.77
CA GLU A 147 -4.74 18.40 -17.51
C GLU A 147 -6.00 19.02 -16.92
N THR A 148 -7.17 18.50 -17.30
CA THR A 148 -8.42 18.97 -16.69
C THR A 148 -8.83 18.16 -15.47
N LEU A 149 -8.49 16.88 -15.42
CA LEU A 149 -8.78 16.02 -14.26
C LEU A 149 -7.98 16.46 -13.03
N SER A 150 -6.68 16.72 -13.18
CA SER A 150 -5.78 17.02 -12.05
C SER A 150 -6.26 18.22 -11.20
N PRO A 151 -6.64 19.38 -11.77
CA PRO A 151 -7.21 20.48 -11.00
C PRO A 151 -8.52 20.14 -10.27
N CYS A 152 -9.35 19.25 -10.83
CA CYS A 152 -10.56 18.78 -10.16
C CYS A 152 -10.21 17.89 -8.96
N LEU A 153 -9.27 16.96 -9.12
CA LEU A 153 -8.80 16.11 -8.04
C LEU A 153 -8.13 16.93 -6.93
N SER A 154 -7.33 17.94 -7.27
CA SER A 154 -6.71 18.84 -6.28
C SER A 154 -7.75 19.53 -5.40
N LYS A 155 -8.90 19.95 -5.97
CA LYS A 155 -9.99 20.56 -5.18
C LYS A 155 -10.61 19.57 -4.20
N ILE A 156 -10.80 18.31 -4.63
CA ILE A 156 -11.31 17.25 -3.77
C ILE A 156 -10.31 16.96 -2.63
N LEU A 157 -9.02 16.87 -2.95
CA LEU A 157 -7.96 16.67 -1.96
C LEU A 157 -7.90 17.82 -0.94
N GLN A 158 -7.97 19.08 -1.38
CA GLN A 158 -7.99 20.24 -0.47
C GLN A 158 -9.18 20.20 0.50
N SER A 159 -10.33 19.71 0.05
CA SER A 159 -11.49 19.49 0.93
C SER A 159 -11.21 18.38 1.94
N ALA A 160 -10.59 17.28 1.49
CA ALA A 160 -10.21 16.16 2.32
C ALA A 160 -9.17 16.55 3.40
N GLU A 161 -8.13 17.31 3.04
CA GLU A 161 -7.11 17.82 3.96
C GLU A 161 -7.71 18.72 5.05
N LYS A 162 -8.65 19.59 4.68
CA LYS A 162 -9.38 20.43 5.65
C LYS A 162 -10.16 19.59 6.64
N MET A 163 -10.84 18.54 6.17
CA MET A 163 -11.57 17.61 7.04
C MET A 163 -10.65 16.78 7.92
N ALA A 164 -9.52 16.34 7.38
CA ALA A 164 -8.52 15.57 8.11
C ALA A 164 -7.84 16.39 9.22
N ASN A 165 -7.87 17.72 9.14
CA ASN A 165 -7.41 18.63 10.19
C ASN A 165 -5.99 18.30 10.68
N GLY A 166 -5.06 18.16 9.72
CA GLY A 166 -3.67 17.82 9.97
C GLY A 166 -3.39 16.33 10.25
N GLN A 167 -4.41 15.47 10.24
CA GLN A 167 -4.24 14.01 10.28
C GLN A 167 -3.95 13.47 8.87
N PHE A 168 -3.29 12.31 8.81
CA PHE A 168 -3.01 11.55 7.57
C PHE A 168 -2.14 12.25 6.52
N GLY A 169 -1.52 13.40 6.83
CA GLY A 169 -0.53 14.03 5.95
C GLY A 169 0.63 13.09 5.63
N THR A 170 1.23 12.54 6.69
CA THR A 170 2.24 11.49 6.64
C THR A 170 1.83 10.28 7.48
N LEU A 171 2.18 9.07 7.02
CA LEU A 171 2.03 7.82 7.78
C LEU A 171 3.36 7.06 7.86
N PRO A 172 3.67 6.37 8.99
CA PRO A 172 2.82 6.20 10.18
C PRO A 172 2.67 7.47 11.01
N HIS A 173 1.48 7.68 11.58
CA HIS A 173 1.24 8.84 12.43
C HIS A 173 1.99 8.68 13.77
N PRO A 174 2.53 9.74 14.39
CA PRO A 174 3.22 9.64 15.67
C PRO A 174 2.38 9.01 16.80
N GLN A 175 1.06 9.21 16.78
CA GLN A 175 0.14 8.64 17.78
C GLN A 175 -0.15 7.15 17.57
N SER A 176 0.31 6.55 16.47
CA SER A 176 0.11 5.12 16.19
C SER A 176 0.90 4.22 17.13
N GLY A 177 1.99 4.72 17.71
CA GLY A 177 2.91 3.92 18.51
C GLY A 177 3.69 2.88 17.70
N VAL A 178 3.57 2.88 16.37
CA VAL A 178 4.37 2.04 15.48
C VAL A 178 5.51 2.85 14.86
N SER A 179 6.69 2.24 14.76
CA SER A 179 7.79 2.81 13.98
C SER A 179 7.54 2.65 12.47
N ASP A 180 8.30 3.39 11.65
CA ASP A 180 8.28 3.24 10.18
C ASP A 180 8.54 1.79 9.74
N GLU A 181 9.39 1.10 10.49
CA GLU A 181 9.72 -0.30 10.35
C GLU A 181 8.47 -1.18 10.54
N GLN A 182 7.86 -1.08 11.72
CA GLN A 182 6.65 -1.82 12.07
C GLN A 182 5.48 -1.50 11.13
N TYR A 183 5.38 -0.25 10.67
CA TYR A 183 4.39 0.14 9.68
C TYR A 183 4.57 -0.62 8.36
N ARG A 184 5.80 -0.66 7.82
CA ARG A 184 6.14 -1.48 6.63
C ARG A 184 5.89 -2.97 6.85
N MET A 185 6.05 -3.45 8.07
CA MET A 185 5.72 -4.83 8.42
C MET A 185 4.21 -5.13 8.40
N LEU A 186 3.33 -4.15 8.58
CA LEU A 186 1.88 -4.37 8.61
C LEU A 186 1.22 -4.16 7.26
N ILE A 187 1.68 -3.18 6.48
CA ILE A 187 0.99 -2.74 5.28
C ILE A 187 1.77 -3.14 4.03
N ALA A 188 1.07 -3.62 2.99
CA ALA A 188 1.73 -3.96 1.73
C ALA A 188 2.06 -2.73 0.88
N ASN A 189 1.19 -1.73 0.89
CA ASN A 189 1.33 -0.52 0.07
C ASN A 189 1.06 0.73 0.91
N HIS A 190 2.03 1.65 0.90
CA HIS A 190 1.93 2.91 1.63
C HIS A 190 1.11 3.94 0.83
N ILE A 191 0.31 4.72 1.57
CA ILE A 191 -0.40 5.88 1.06
C ILE A 191 -0.67 6.85 2.21
N ASP A 192 -0.60 8.15 1.92
CA ASP A 192 -0.96 9.26 2.78
C ASP A 192 -1.39 10.46 1.92
N LEU A 193 -1.88 11.53 2.53
CA LEU A 193 -2.39 12.69 1.80
C LEU A 193 -1.28 13.40 1.02
N ASP A 194 -0.05 13.45 1.56
CA ASP A 194 1.11 14.03 0.87
C ASP A 194 1.48 13.24 -0.39
N LEU A 195 1.40 11.91 -0.35
CA LEU A 195 1.62 11.06 -1.52
C LEU A 195 0.50 11.23 -2.54
N ILE A 196 -0.77 11.31 -2.12
CA ILE A 196 -1.89 11.57 -3.02
C ILE A 196 -1.70 12.92 -3.74
N ASP A 197 -1.32 13.97 -3.01
CA ASP A 197 -1.00 15.29 -3.56
C ASP A 197 0.13 15.23 -4.62
N ARG A 198 1.22 14.49 -4.31
CA ARG A 198 2.30 14.22 -5.29
C ARG A 198 1.78 13.48 -6.52
N LYS A 199 0.92 12.47 -6.36
CA LYS A 199 0.32 11.73 -7.47
C LYS A 199 -0.55 12.62 -8.36
N ILE A 200 -1.31 13.56 -7.78
CA ILE A 200 -2.09 14.55 -8.55
C ILE A 200 -1.19 15.49 -9.34
N ARG A 201 -0.15 16.06 -8.70
CA ARG A 201 0.82 16.95 -9.37
C ARG A 201 1.54 16.27 -10.53
N ASN A 202 1.85 14.99 -10.37
CA ASN A 202 2.51 14.17 -11.38
C ASN A 202 1.52 13.55 -12.38
N MET A 203 0.23 13.91 -12.33
CA MET A 203 -0.83 13.43 -13.22
C MET A 203 -0.96 11.90 -13.29
N GLN A 204 -0.78 11.23 -12.15
CA GLN A 204 -0.72 9.76 -12.10
C GLN A 204 -2.08 9.07 -12.01
N TYR A 205 -3.18 9.83 -11.94
CA TYR A 205 -4.53 9.29 -11.89
C TYR A 205 -5.19 9.35 -13.26
N LEU A 206 -5.48 8.19 -13.84
CA LEU A 206 -6.08 8.12 -15.17
C LEU A 206 -7.57 8.47 -15.17
N ASN A 207 -8.26 8.22 -14.06
CA ASN A 207 -9.69 8.46 -13.89
C ASN A 207 -10.03 8.69 -12.40
N PRO A 208 -11.24 9.20 -12.08
CA PRO A 208 -11.64 9.44 -10.70
C PRO A 208 -11.66 8.18 -9.81
N THR A 209 -11.98 6.99 -10.35
CA THR A 209 -11.93 5.74 -9.59
C THR A 209 -10.52 5.39 -9.13
N ASP A 210 -9.49 5.67 -9.94
CA ASP A 210 -8.08 5.47 -9.57
C ASP A 210 -7.70 6.33 -8.35
N PHE A 211 -8.08 7.61 -8.37
CA PHE A 211 -7.92 8.52 -7.24
C PHE A 211 -8.66 8.05 -5.99
N PHE A 212 -9.93 7.63 -6.14
CA PHE A 212 -10.74 7.16 -5.01
C PHE A 212 -10.17 5.88 -4.37
N ASN A 213 -9.55 5.00 -5.16
CA ASN A 213 -8.95 3.77 -4.66
C ASN A 213 -7.77 4.00 -3.71
N ASP A 214 -7.07 5.13 -3.81
CA ASP A 214 -6.03 5.51 -2.84
C ASP A 214 -6.63 5.93 -1.49
N PHE A 215 -7.79 6.60 -1.48
CA PHE A 215 -8.50 6.88 -0.22
C PHE A 215 -9.04 5.60 0.44
N GLN A 216 -9.46 4.62 -0.36
CA GLN A 216 -9.81 3.31 0.18
C GLN A 216 -8.59 2.61 0.81
N LEU A 217 -7.42 2.72 0.18
CA LEU A 217 -6.16 2.20 0.74
C LEU A 217 -5.77 2.96 2.02
N LEU A 218 -5.93 4.28 2.05
CA LEU A 218 -5.67 5.09 3.23
C LEU A 218 -6.51 4.61 4.42
N ARG A 219 -7.83 4.47 4.22
CA ARG A 219 -8.74 3.93 5.24
C ARG A 219 -8.32 2.52 5.66
N HIS A 220 -7.96 1.66 4.71
CA HIS A 220 -7.52 0.30 4.99
C HIS A 220 -6.28 0.27 5.89
N ASN A 221 -5.25 1.05 5.56
CA ASN A 221 -4.02 1.16 6.35
C ASN A 221 -4.29 1.74 7.74
N VAL A 222 -5.17 2.75 7.85
CA VAL A 222 -5.58 3.31 9.15
C VAL A 222 -6.30 2.27 10.01
N PHE A 223 -7.15 1.42 9.43
CA PHE A 223 -7.85 0.38 10.18
C PHE A 223 -6.89 -0.68 10.72
N ILE A 224 -5.87 -1.05 9.94
CA ILE A 224 -4.83 -2.00 10.37
C ILE A 224 -4.02 -1.41 11.53
N VAL A 225 -3.56 -0.16 11.38
CA VAL A 225 -2.64 0.47 12.35
C VAL A 225 -3.37 0.92 13.62
N PHE A 226 -4.52 1.58 13.52
CA PHE A 226 -5.18 2.14 14.70
C PHE A 226 -6.28 1.25 15.28
N GLY A 227 -6.68 0.21 14.54
CA GLY A 227 -7.86 -0.57 14.88
C GLY A 227 -9.16 0.12 14.43
N ARG A 228 -10.15 -0.71 14.09
CA ARG A 228 -11.43 -0.30 13.49
C ARG A 228 -12.25 0.66 14.35
N ASP A 229 -12.14 0.55 15.67
CA ASP A 229 -12.94 1.33 16.62
C ASP A 229 -12.26 2.64 17.08
N SER A 230 -11.08 2.96 16.54
CA SER A 230 -10.34 4.16 16.89
C SER A 230 -10.98 5.44 16.34
N ALA A 231 -10.69 6.57 16.99
CA ALA A 231 -11.07 7.89 16.48
C ALA A 231 -10.46 8.16 15.09
N MET A 232 -9.25 7.64 14.83
CA MET A 232 -8.59 7.73 13.53
C MET A 232 -9.34 6.93 12.45
N ALA A 233 -9.77 5.70 12.76
CA ALA A 233 -10.58 4.90 11.84
C ALA A 233 -11.92 5.57 11.52
N LYS A 234 -12.57 6.19 12.52
CA LYS A 234 -13.78 6.98 12.29
C LYS A 234 -13.51 8.16 11.36
N LEU A 235 -12.46 8.94 11.62
CA LEU A 235 -12.09 10.08 10.78
C LEU A 235 -11.77 9.65 9.34
N ALA A 236 -10.99 8.59 9.15
CA ALA A 236 -10.68 8.05 7.81
C ALA A 236 -11.93 7.53 7.08
N THR A 237 -12.90 7.00 7.82
CA THR A 237 -14.19 6.56 7.25
C THR A 237 -15.03 7.75 6.79
N ASP A 238 -15.11 8.80 7.59
CA ASP A 238 -15.88 10.01 7.24
C ASP A 238 -15.20 10.76 6.08
N LEU A 239 -13.86 10.81 6.07
CA LEU A 239 -13.06 11.31 4.96
C LEU A 239 -13.35 10.56 3.65
N LEU A 240 -13.35 9.22 3.69
CA LEU A 240 -13.64 8.40 2.51
C LEU A 240 -15.04 8.68 1.94
N LYS A 241 -16.06 8.85 2.80
CA LYS A 241 -17.44 9.17 2.37
C LYS A 241 -17.54 10.53 1.70
N GLU A 242 -16.84 11.52 2.25
CA GLU A 242 -16.81 12.87 1.66
C GLU A 242 -16.18 12.80 0.26
N VAL A 243 -15.03 12.14 0.14
CA VAL A 243 -14.33 11.98 -1.14
C VAL A 243 -15.19 11.19 -2.14
N ASP A 244 -15.85 10.11 -1.72
CA ASP A 244 -16.77 9.34 -2.55
C ASP A 244 -17.89 10.21 -3.13
N THR A 245 -18.47 11.08 -2.30
CA THR A 245 -19.55 12.00 -2.72
C THR A 245 -19.05 12.98 -3.78
N GLN A 246 -17.87 13.56 -3.58
CA GLN A 246 -17.27 14.49 -4.55
C GLN A 246 -16.82 13.79 -5.84
N VAL A 247 -16.24 12.59 -5.75
CA VAL A 247 -15.83 11.77 -6.90
C VAL A 247 -17.05 11.39 -7.75
N LYS A 248 -18.14 10.93 -7.13
CA LYS A 248 -19.39 10.62 -7.84
C LYS A 248 -19.98 11.85 -8.52
N THR A 249 -19.91 13.01 -7.85
CA THR A 249 -20.32 14.29 -8.46
C THR A 249 -19.46 14.60 -9.68
N LEU A 250 -18.13 14.49 -9.57
CA LEU A 250 -17.20 14.67 -10.69
C LEU A 250 -17.53 13.71 -11.85
N GLN A 251 -17.73 12.43 -11.57
CA GLN A 251 -18.09 11.43 -12.58
C GLN A 251 -19.41 11.77 -13.30
N SER A 252 -20.40 12.29 -12.57
CA SER A 252 -21.70 12.68 -13.16
C SER A 252 -21.63 13.88 -14.10
N ILE A 253 -20.69 14.80 -13.86
CA ILE A 253 -20.47 16.01 -14.67
C ILE A 253 -19.36 15.83 -15.73
N MET A 254 -18.80 14.63 -15.85
CA MET A 254 -17.87 14.26 -16.91
C MET A 254 -18.51 13.56 -18.13
N PRO A 255 -19.74 13.87 -18.62
CA PRO A 255 -20.19 13.31 -19.88
C PRO A 255 -19.48 14.05 -21.03
N ARG A 256 -18.69 13.29 -21.80
CA ARG A 256 -18.23 13.59 -23.18
C ARG A 256 -17.18 14.70 -23.39
N ARG A 257 -17.01 15.67 -22.48
CA ARG A 257 -15.98 16.74 -22.63
C ARG A 257 -14.54 16.29 -22.29
N PHE A 258 -14.39 15.22 -21.53
CA PHE A 258 -13.10 14.72 -21.02
C PHE A 258 -12.70 13.35 -21.55
N ALA A 259 -13.51 12.75 -22.43
CA ALA A 259 -13.13 11.49 -23.09
C ALA A 259 -11.82 11.74 -23.84
N ALA A 260 -10.74 11.09 -23.39
CA ALA A 260 -9.48 11.12 -24.12
C ALA A 260 -9.77 10.71 -25.57
N ARG A 261 -9.44 11.60 -26.53
CA ARG A 261 -9.53 11.29 -27.96
C ARG A 261 -8.47 10.25 -28.27
N PHE A 262 -8.74 8.98 -27.99
CA PHE A 262 -7.89 7.90 -28.48
C PHE A 262 -8.17 7.71 -29.97
N SER A 263 -7.15 7.94 -30.79
CA SER A 263 -7.11 7.56 -32.20
C SER A 263 -7.33 6.05 -32.37
N GLU A 264 -7.82 5.61 -33.53
CA GLU A 264 -8.04 4.18 -33.83
C GLU A 264 -6.74 3.35 -33.76
N LYS A 265 -5.57 3.98 -33.93
CA LYS A 265 -4.26 3.34 -33.79
C LYS A 265 -3.94 2.96 -32.33
N GLU A 266 -4.46 3.69 -31.34
CA GLU A 266 -4.25 3.42 -29.90
C GLU A 266 -5.11 2.26 -29.40
N LYS A 267 -6.28 2.04 -30.02
CA LYS A 267 -7.15 0.88 -29.72
C LYS A 267 -6.49 -0.45 -30.11
N GLN A 268 -5.66 -0.47 -31.16
CA GLN A 268 -4.89 -1.65 -31.57
C GLN A 268 -3.70 -1.96 -30.64
N ARG A 269 -3.12 -0.94 -29.97
CA ARG A 269 -1.94 -1.12 -29.09
C ARG A 269 -2.26 -1.54 -27.65
N LYS A 270 -3.53 -1.47 -27.21
CA LYS A 270 -4.00 -2.02 -25.92
C LYS A 270 -3.67 -3.50 -25.70
N GLY A 271 -3.36 -4.26 -26.75
CA GLY A 271 -2.88 -5.64 -26.64
C GLY A 271 -1.53 -5.80 -25.90
N GLN A 272 -0.68 -4.76 -25.88
CA GLN A 272 0.67 -4.82 -25.27
C GLN A 272 0.75 -4.30 -23.83
N PHE A 273 -0.27 -3.58 -23.34
CA PHE A 273 -0.26 -2.94 -22.00
C PHE A 273 -0.50 -3.90 -20.81
N LYS A 274 -0.64 -5.20 -21.07
CA LYS A 274 -0.85 -6.23 -20.01
C LYS A 274 0.40 -6.55 -19.19
N MET A 275 1.56 -5.94 -19.45
CA MET A 275 2.84 -6.38 -18.88
C MET A 275 3.43 -5.53 -17.75
N PHE A 276 2.94 -4.32 -17.46
CA PHE A 276 3.50 -3.47 -16.39
C PHE A 276 2.55 -3.36 -15.19
N ARG A 277 2.34 -4.50 -14.53
CA ARG A 277 1.87 -4.60 -13.14
C ARG A 277 2.68 -5.65 -12.37
N LYS A 278 3.96 -5.81 -12.71
CA LYS A 278 4.90 -6.54 -11.87
C LYS A 278 5.74 -5.52 -11.10
N PRO A 279 6.03 -5.76 -9.80
CA PRO A 279 7.15 -5.10 -9.15
C PRO A 279 8.40 -5.37 -9.99
N VAL A 280 9.22 -4.34 -10.19
CA VAL A 280 10.49 -4.47 -10.90
C VAL A 280 11.41 -5.36 -10.06
N HIS A 281 11.56 -6.62 -10.45
CA HIS A 281 12.74 -7.41 -10.09
C HIS A 281 13.22 -8.21 -11.29
N SER A 282 14.43 -7.88 -11.75
CA SER A 282 15.55 -8.81 -11.95
C SER A 282 16.68 -8.08 -12.67
N GLY A 283 17.89 -8.13 -12.11
CA GLY A 283 19.09 -7.60 -12.75
C GLY A 283 20.32 -7.83 -11.89
N SER A 284 20.66 -9.09 -11.67
CA SER A 284 22.02 -9.48 -11.29
C SER A 284 23.00 -8.96 -12.34
N ASP A 285 23.99 -8.17 -11.94
CA ASP A 285 25.28 -8.15 -12.62
C ASP A 285 26.41 -7.89 -11.61
N ASN A 286 27.38 -8.79 -11.66
CA ASN A 286 28.62 -8.77 -10.91
C ASN A 286 29.43 -7.51 -11.22
N TYR A 287 29.90 -6.79 -10.21
CA TYR A 287 31.24 -6.18 -10.25
C TYR A 287 31.84 -6.12 -8.84
N LEU A 288 32.96 -6.84 -8.68
CA LEU A 288 33.86 -6.78 -7.55
C LEU A 288 34.69 -5.48 -7.57
N GLN A 289 34.87 -4.91 -6.37
CA GLN A 289 36.00 -4.11 -5.85
C GLN A 289 36.33 -2.74 -6.47
N ASN A 290 36.18 -1.65 -5.68
CA ASN A 290 37.30 -1.07 -4.91
C ASN A 290 36.89 0.12 -4.02
N GLU A 291 37.72 0.37 -3.02
CA GLU A 291 37.57 1.22 -1.82
C GLU A 291 37.46 2.76 -2.01
N LYS A 292 36.98 3.40 -0.92
CA LYS A 292 37.25 4.78 -0.41
C LYS A 292 36.63 5.97 -1.15
N ASP A 293 35.68 6.66 -0.52
CA ASP A 293 35.93 7.82 0.35
C ASP A 293 34.62 8.46 0.86
N VAL A 294 34.73 9.13 2.01
CA VAL A 294 33.66 9.75 2.79
C VAL A 294 33.13 11.03 2.11
N GLY A 295 31.80 11.17 2.01
CA GLY A 295 31.16 12.44 1.70
C GLY A 295 29.65 12.33 1.50
N THR A 296 28.88 12.77 2.50
CA THR A 296 27.48 13.24 2.46
C THR A 296 26.61 12.71 1.31
N ASN A 297 25.70 11.76 1.56
CA ASN A 297 24.65 11.45 0.57
C ASN A 297 23.33 11.04 1.23
N GLY A 298 22.25 11.65 0.72
CA GLY A 298 20.87 11.28 1.00
C GLY A 298 20.56 9.85 0.55
N CYS A 299 19.53 9.28 1.16
CA CYS A 299 19.11 7.89 0.95
C CYS A 299 18.80 7.61 -0.53
N SER A 300 19.53 6.67 -1.14
CA SER A 300 19.31 6.18 -2.51
C SER A 300 17.99 5.42 -2.71
N CYS A 301 17.20 5.29 -1.65
CA CYS A 301 15.86 4.70 -1.66
C CYS A 301 14.81 5.60 -2.35
N ASP A 302 14.96 6.93 -2.27
CA ASP A 302 14.08 7.89 -2.94
C ASP A 302 14.40 7.96 -4.45
N GLU A 303 15.68 7.81 -4.80
CA GLU A 303 16.15 7.88 -6.19
C GLU A 303 15.66 6.69 -7.05
N ASN A 304 15.65 5.45 -6.54
CA ASN A 304 15.23 4.29 -7.34
C ASN A 304 13.71 4.21 -7.57
N TYR A 305 12.90 4.66 -6.60
CA TYR A 305 11.45 4.84 -6.78
C TYR A 305 11.17 6.04 -7.70
N ARG A 306 11.92 7.14 -7.55
CA ARG A 306 11.88 8.26 -8.48
C ARG A 306 12.25 7.83 -9.89
N VAL A 307 13.30 7.05 -10.11
CA VAL A 307 13.80 6.63 -11.44
C VAL A 307 12.81 5.70 -12.15
N ALA A 308 12.24 4.69 -11.48
CA ALA A 308 11.26 3.80 -12.13
C ALA A 308 9.94 4.52 -12.48
N VAL A 309 9.50 5.46 -11.64
CA VAL A 309 8.30 6.28 -11.88
C VAL A 309 8.58 7.42 -12.86
N THR A 310 9.79 7.99 -12.86
CA THR A 310 10.21 8.98 -13.86
C THR A 310 10.46 8.32 -15.21
N ASP A 311 10.96 7.10 -15.33
CA ASP A 311 11.14 6.45 -16.64
C ASP A 311 9.80 6.07 -17.29
N LEU A 312 8.82 5.62 -16.49
CA LEU A 312 7.47 5.38 -16.99
C LEU A 312 6.77 6.71 -17.36
N ASN A 313 6.92 7.75 -16.54
CA ASN A 313 6.36 9.08 -16.83
C ASN A 313 7.11 9.82 -17.94
N ASN A 314 8.43 9.63 -18.08
CA ASN A 314 9.24 10.14 -19.19
C ASN A 314 8.83 9.44 -20.47
N TYR A 315 8.52 8.14 -20.45
CA TYR A 315 7.96 7.44 -21.61
C TYR A 315 6.60 8.00 -22.04
N TYR A 316 5.67 8.26 -21.10
CA TYR A 316 4.37 8.89 -21.41
C TYR A 316 4.52 10.35 -21.84
N ARG A 317 5.47 11.09 -21.27
CA ARG A 317 5.81 12.47 -21.60
C ARG A 317 6.45 12.58 -22.98
N ASP A 318 7.42 11.72 -23.29
CA ASP A 318 8.15 11.71 -24.56
C ASP A 318 7.26 11.22 -25.71
N LEU A 319 6.32 10.29 -25.47
CA LEU A 319 5.25 9.94 -26.41
C LEU A 319 4.29 11.11 -26.70
N PHE A 320 4.03 11.96 -25.71
CA PHE A 320 3.15 13.11 -25.86
C PHE A 320 3.85 14.27 -26.60
N TYR A 321 5.14 14.52 -26.34
CA TYR A 321 5.91 15.57 -27.02
C TYR A 321 6.30 15.22 -28.45
N VAL A 322 6.63 13.96 -28.76
CA VAL A 322 6.91 13.52 -30.15
C VAL A 322 5.69 13.68 -31.06
N GLU A 323 4.48 13.58 -30.50
CA GLU A 323 3.25 13.76 -31.27
C GLU A 323 2.86 15.25 -31.41
N LEU A 324 3.14 16.09 -30.43
CA LEU A 324 2.99 17.56 -30.53
C LEU A 324 4.00 18.17 -31.54
N GLU A 325 5.24 17.70 -31.57
CA GLU A 325 6.23 18.13 -32.57
C GLU A 325 5.82 17.72 -33.99
N LYS A 326 5.22 16.54 -34.18
CA LYS A 326 4.67 16.14 -35.49
C LYS A 326 3.49 16.99 -35.92
N MET A 327 2.57 17.30 -35.00
CA MET A 327 1.43 18.17 -35.28
C MET A 327 1.87 19.62 -35.60
N ALA A 328 2.88 20.13 -34.89
CA ALA A 328 3.44 21.46 -35.15
C ALA A 328 4.22 21.52 -36.48
N VAL A 329 4.90 20.44 -36.86
CA VAL A 329 5.58 20.32 -38.16
C VAL A 329 4.56 20.20 -39.30
N GLU A 330 3.47 19.45 -39.12
CA GLU A 330 2.39 19.33 -40.12
C GLU A 330 1.64 20.67 -40.34
N GLU A 331 1.40 21.47 -39.30
CA GLU A 331 0.83 22.83 -39.44
C GLU A 331 1.79 23.84 -40.10
N MET A 332 3.11 23.62 -40.03
CA MET A 332 4.11 24.48 -40.68
C MET A 332 4.30 24.18 -42.19
N TYR A 333 3.84 23.03 -42.68
CA TYR A 333 3.90 22.66 -44.11
C TYR A 333 2.57 22.86 -44.87
N GLU A 334 1.52 23.36 -44.20
CA GLU A 334 0.21 23.70 -44.79
C GLU A 334 -0.06 25.22 -44.90
N VAL A 335 0.98 26.05 -45.08
CA VAL A 335 0.86 27.49 -45.41
C VAL A 335 1.41 27.81 -46.79
#